data_AF-A0A936YUK3-F1
#
_entry.id   AF-A0A936YUK3-F1
#
_cell.length_a   1.000
_cell.length_b   1.000
_cell.length_c   1.000
_cell.angle_alpha   90.00
_cell.angle_beta   90.00
_cell.angle_gamma   90.00
#
_symmetry.space_group_name_H-M   'P 1'
#
loop_
_entity.id
_entity.type
_entity.pdbx_description
1 polymer ?
#
loop_
_entity_poly.entity_id
_entity_poly.type
_entity_poly.pdbx_seq_one_letter_code
_entity_poly.pdbx_strand_id
1 'polypeptide(L)'
;MIAELQQTLSETKFDSNGSETEQVALRQRIGDLEDRLASANRTRDALRADIANQVQKAKDQAQAEIEALQKTLDETGNLSGELGRARKSLKVAELQIIELENTVDRQTKEVRRLEKEAGSAAQAVLALKKANAGLQDEITDLKEQLSQKMTDADGAARNRIVQLQKEADSLKQQMKMMAADLAKQEADARSANKDLKRANATVSDQAKQMDTLNARIVRLEKERASLAAEIETLKAKIVTPDTTKPPEQEPVDSGSGRRDPEAVRAAVQDLPGFGKLSADKQDNLVNMLERGECVTDSLRATYGNVPRVPLRNLIRDLASSC
;
A
#
# COMPACT_ATOMS: atom_id res chain seq x y z
N MET A 1 -74.85 -101.49 173.82
CA MET A 1 -74.63 -100.03 173.82
C MET A 1 -73.19 -99.60 174.21
N ILE A 2 -72.15 -100.41 173.92
CA ILE A 2 -70.72 -100.00 174.01
C ILE A 2 -69.94 -100.39 172.73
N ALA A 3 -70.47 -101.28 171.88
CA ALA A 3 -69.84 -101.67 170.61
C ALA A 3 -70.05 -100.69 169.44
N GLU A 4 -71.09 -99.84 169.47
CA GLU A 4 -71.37 -98.87 168.40
C GLU A 4 -70.49 -97.59 168.45
N LEU A 5 -69.84 -97.30 169.58
CA LEU A 5 -68.97 -96.12 169.72
C LEU A 5 -67.51 -96.35 169.29
N GLN A 6 -67.10 -97.61 169.07
CA GLN A 6 -65.76 -97.92 168.53
C GLN A 6 -65.72 -97.85 166.99
N GLN A 7 -66.87 -97.84 166.31
CA GLN A 7 -66.92 -97.67 164.86
C GLN A 7 -66.83 -96.19 164.44
N THR A 8 -67.45 -95.28 165.20
CA THR A 8 -67.44 -93.84 164.91
C THR A 8 -66.13 -93.12 165.25
N LEU A 9 -65.24 -93.70 166.08
CA LEU A 9 -63.94 -93.08 166.40
C LEU A 9 -62.83 -93.42 165.40
N SER A 10 -63.09 -94.34 164.47
CA SER A 10 -62.17 -94.74 163.40
C SER A 10 -62.35 -93.90 162.13
N GLU A 11 -63.50 -93.25 161.94
CA GLU A 11 -63.78 -92.40 160.77
C GLU A 11 -63.18 -90.99 160.92
N THR A 12 -63.04 -90.44 162.13
CA THR A 12 -62.53 -89.08 162.31
C THR A 12 -60.99 -88.95 162.30
N LYS A 13 -60.25 -90.05 162.10
CA LYS A 13 -58.78 -90.04 161.96
C LYS A 13 -58.28 -90.12 160.51
N PHE A 14 -59.18 -90.22 159.53
CA PHE A 14 -58.83 -90.26 158.11
C PHE A 14 -58.87 -88.89 157.40
N ASP A 15 -59.49 -87.86 157.98
CA ASP A 15 -59.66 -86.56 157.32
C ASP A 15 -58.53 -85.54 157.55
N SER A 16 -57.59 -85.79 158.48
CA SER A 16 -56.44 -84.87 158.70
C SER A 16 -55.23 -85.16 157.80
N ASN A 17 -55.17 -86.31 157.12
CA ASN A 17 -54.10 -86.64 156.17
C ASN A 17 -54.43 -86.22 154.73
N GLY A 18 -55.70 -85.97 154.41
CA GLY A 18 -56.15 -85.53 153.08
C GLY A 18 -55.83 -84.06 152.77
N SER A 19 -55.85 -83.18 153.79
CA SER A 19 -55.61 -81.75 153.60
C SER A 19 -54.12 -81.39 153.44
N GLU A 20 -53.20 -82.18 153.99
CA GLU A 20 -51.76 -82.04 153.72
C GLU A 20 -51.40 -82.53 152.32
N THR A 21 -52.04 -83.60 151.82
CA THR A 21 -51.84 -84.07 150.43
C THR A 21 -52.38 -83.08 149.39
N GLU A 22 -53.50 -82.41 149.64
CA GLU A 22 -53.98 -81.32 148.77
C GLU A 22 -53.06 -80.10 148.80
N GLN A 23 -52.49 -79.77 149.96
CA GLN A 23 -51.53 -78.66 150.07
C GLN A 23 -50.21 -78.97 149.33
N VAL A 24 -49.73 -80.22 149.41
CA VAL A 24 -48.55 -80.67 148.65
C VAL A 24 -48.84 -80.71 147.16
N ALA A 25 -50.03 -81.16 146.74
CA ALA A 25 -50.46 -81.16 145.34
C ALA A 25 -50.62 -79.73 144.78
N LEU A 26 -51.15 -78.81 145.57
CA LEU A 26 -51.23 -77.38 145.20
C LEU A 26 -49.84 -76.74 145.12
N ARG A 27 -48.91 -77.07 146.03
CA ARG A 27 -47.52 -76.62 145.96
C ARG A 27 -46.79 -77.17 144.73
N GLN A 28 -47.00 -78.44 144.39
CA GLN A 28 -46.50 -79.02 143.14
C GLN A 28 -47.08 -78.32 141.92
N ARG A 29 -48.38 -78.03 141.91
CA ARG A 29 -49.04 -77.33 140.81
C ARG A 29 -48.60 -75.88 140.68
N ILE A 30 -48.30 -75.21 141.80
CA ILE A 30 -47.68 -73.88 141.83
C ILE A 30 -46.24 -73.97 141.26
N GLY A 31 -45.45 -74.95 141.67
CA GLY A 31 -44.10 -75.19 141.11
C GLY A 31 -44.13 -75.46 139.59
N ASP A 32 -45.06 -76.31 139.13
CA ASP A 32 -45.26 -76.57 137.70
C ASP A 32 -45.70 -75.31 136.94
N LEU A 33 -46.54 -74.48 137.54
CA LEU A 33 -46.98 -73.21 136.95
C LEU A 33 -45.85 -72.18 136.93
N GLU A 34 -45.01 -72.13 137.97
CA GLU A 34 -43.80 -71.30 138.03
C GLU A 34 -42.78 -71.74 136.97
N ASP A 35 -42.57 -73.04 136.78
CA ASP A 35 -41.71 -73.60 135.74
C ASP A 35 -42.25 -73.32 134.33
N ARG A 36 -43.56 -73.45 134.12
CA ARG A 36 -44.22 -73.09 132.86
C ARG A 36 -44.13 -71.59 132.59
N LEU A 37 -44.29 -70.74 133.60
CA LEU A 37 -44.14 -69.29 133.48
C LEU A 37 -42.69 -68.91 133.17
N ALA A 38 -41.72 -69.55 133.82
CA ALA A 38 -40.29 -69.37 133.55
C ALA A 38 -39.94 -69.82 132.12
N SER A 39 -40.46 -70.97 131.67
CA SER A 39 -40.31 -71.46 130.30
C SER A 39 -40.93 -70.49 129.28
N ALA A 40 -42.17 -70.06 129.49
CA ALA A 40 -42.86 -69.10 128.63
C ALA A 40 -42.14 -67.74 128.59
N ASN A 41 -41.59 -67.27 129.71
CA ASN A 41 -40.77 -66.07 129.76
C ASN A 41 -39.47 -66.24 128.95
N ARG A 42 -38.78 -67.37 129.05
CA ARG A 42 -37.60 -67.67 128.22
C ARG A 42 -37.96 -67.70 126.73
N THR A 43 -39.07 -68.33 126.34
CA THR A 43 -39.54 -68.34 124.94
C THR A 43 -39.91 -66.95 124.46
N ARG A 44 -40.61 -66.16 125.27
CA ARG A 44 -40.93 -64.76 124.96
C ARG A 44 -39.66 -63.94 124.76
N ASP A 45 -38.66 -64.09 125.62
CA ASP A 45 -37.43 -63.32 125.53
C ASP A 45 -36.58 -63.76 124.34
N ALA A 46 -36.56 -65.06 124.01
CA ALA A 46 -35.95 -65.57 122.78
C ALA A 46 -36.66 -65.05 121.52
N LEU A 47 -38.00 -65.03 121.50
CA LEU A 47 -38.77 -64.45 120.40
C LEU A 47 -38.56 -62.94 120.29
N ARG A 48 -38.49 -62.20 121.40
CA ARG A 48 -38.16 -60.77 121.40
C ARG A 48 -36.77 -60.52 120.85
N ALA A 49 -35.78 -61.34 121.22
CA ALA A 49 -34.43 -61.26 120.70
C ALA A 49 -34.39 -61.59 119.20
N ASP A 50 -35.10 -62.61 118.75
CA ASP A 50 -35.18 -62.97 117.33
C ASP A 50 -35.89 -61.87 116.51
N ILE A 51 -37.03 -61.35 117.00
CA ILE A 51 -37.71 -60.21 116.39
C ILE A 51 -36.78 -58.99 116.34
N ALA A 52 -36.05 -58.69 117.41
CA ALA A 52 -35.10 -57.58 117.43
C ALA A 52 -33.97 -57.79 116.40
N ASN A 53 -33.46 -59.01 116.27
CA ASN A 53 -32.44 -59.36 115.27
C ASN A 53 -32.97 -59.28 113.85
N GLN A 54 -34.21 -59.75 113.60
CA GLN A 54 -34.85 -59.65 112.29
C GLN A 54 -35.12 -58.19 111.91
N VAL A 55 -35.61 -57.38 112.86
CA VAL A 55 -35.82 -55.94 112.67
C VAL A 55 -34.50 -55.23 112.39
N GLN A 56 -33.43 -55.57 113.11
CA GLN A 56 -32.12 -54.97 112.86
C GLN A 56 -31.57 -55.35 111.48
N LYS A 57 -31.64 -56.63 111.10
CA LYS A 57 -31.26 -57.08 109.74
C LYS A 57 -32.06 -56.36 108.66
N ALA A 58 -33.37 -56.21 108.84
CA ALA A 58 -34.23 -55.50 107.90
C ALA A 58 -33.86 -54.01 107.81
N LYS A 59 -33.50 -53.37 108.93
CA LYS A 59 -33.00 -51.98 108.94
C LYS A 59 -31.68 -51.85 108.21
N ASP A 60 -30.72 -52.74 108.48
CA ASP A 60 -29.40 -52.72 107.83
C ASP A 60 -29.53 -52.95 106.32
N GLN A 61 -30.41 -53.87 105.91
CA GLN A 61 -30.75 -54.11 104.50
C GLN A 61 -31.40 -52.88 103.85
N ALA A 62 -32.42 -52.29 104.49
CA ALA A 62 -33.08 -51.10 103.97
C ALA A 62 -32.11 -49.91 103.87
N GLN A 63 -31.19 -49.75 104.81
CA GLN A 63 -30.18 -48.69 104.79
C GLN A 63 -29.19 -48.90 103.62
N ALA A 64 -28.71 -50.13 103.42
CA ALA A 64 -27.84 -50.46 102.29
C ALA A 64 -28.55 -50.24 100.94
N GLU A 65 -29.84 -50.56 100.84
CA GLU A 65 -30.64 -50.28 99.64
C GLU A 65 -30.82 -48.77 99.40
N ILE A 66 -31.08 -47.98 100.45
CA ILE A 66 -31.18 -46.52 100.35
C ILE A 66 -29.87 -45.91 99.86
N GLU A 67 -28.73 -46.34 100.40
CA GLU A 67 -27.40 -45.85 99.99
C GLU A 67 -27.09 -46.23 98.54
N ALA A 68 -27.42 -47.46 98.13
CA ALA A 68 -27.29 -47.89 96.73
C ALA A 68 -28.18 -47.05 95.80
N LEU A 69 -29.43 -46.81 96.18
CA LEU A 69 -30.36 -45.98 95.41
C LEU A 69 -29.90 -44.53 95.32
N GLN A 70 -29.41 -43.94 96.41
CA GLN A 70 -28.83 -42.59 96.42
C GLN A 70 -27.67 -42.48 95.45
N LYS A 71 -26.75 -43.46 95.46
CA LYS A 71 -25.62 -43.50 94.52
C LYS A 71 -26.10 -43.56 93.06
N THR A 72 -27.09 -44.40 92.75
CA THR A 72 -27.65 -44.47 91.39
C THR A 72 -28.36 -43.17 90.98
N LEU A 73 -28.97 -42.47 91.92
CA LEU A 73 -29.62 -41.17 91.67
C LEU A 73 -28.59 -40.10 91.32
N ASP A 74 -27.48 -40.05 92.05
CA ASP A 74 -26.37 -39.13 91.79
C ASP A 74 -25.70 -39.41 90.44
N GLU A 75 -25.45 -40.69 90.12
CA GLU A 75 -24.95 -41.11 88.81
C GLU A 75 -25.90 -40.70 87.68
N THR A 76 -27.21 -40.88 87.86
CA THR A 76 -28.24 -40.45 86.91
C THR A 76 -28.26 -38.93 86.74
N GLY A 77 -28.08 -38.18 87.83
CA GLY A 77 -27.96 -36.72 87.81
C GLY A 77 -26.75 -36.26 87.00
N ASN A 78 -25.59 -36.90 87.21
CA ASN A 78 -24.36 -36.61 86.46
C ASN A 78 -24.53 -36.91 84.96
N LEU A 79 -25.10 -38.07 84.61
CA LEU A 79 -25.39 -38.45 83.22
C LEU A 79 -26.36 -37.47 82.55
N SER A 80 -27.38 -37.00 83.27
CA SER A 80 -28.29 -35.96 82.77
C SER A 80 -27.55 -34.65 82.46
N GLY A 81 -26.62 -34.26 83.35
CA GLY A 81 -25.74 -33.11 83.13
C GLY A 81 -24.81 -33.27 81.92
N GLU A 82 -24.21 -34.43 81.75
CA GLU A 82 -23.37 -34.77 80.59
C GLU A 82 -24.17 -34.76 79.29
N LEU A 83 -25.37 -35.34 79.28
CA LEU A 83 -26.27 -35.33 78.14
C LEU A 83 -26.67 -33.89 77.77
N GLY A 84 -26.94 -33.04 78.77
CA GLY A 84 -27.21 -31.62 78.57
C GLY A 84 -26.03 -30.88 77.93
N ARG A 85 -24.80 -31.15 78.37
CA ARG A 85 -23.57 -30.58 77.77
C ARG A 85 -23.34 -31.09 76.35
N ALA A 86 -23.51 -32.40 76.12
CA ALA A 86 -23.36 -33.01 74.81
C ALA A 86 -24.35 -32.43 73.78
N ARG A 87 -25.62 -32.23 74.17
CA ARG A 87 -26.63 -31.58 73.32
C ARG A 87 -26.26 -30.14 72.96
N LYS A 88 -25.76 -29.37 73.92
CA LYS A 88 -25.28 -27.99 73.66
C LYS A 88 -24.08 -27.99 72.70
N SER A 89 -23.12 -28.88 72.92
CA SER A 89 -21.95 -29.03 72.04
C SER A 89 -22.35 -29.42 70.62
N LEU A 90 -23.27 -30.40 70.49
CA LEU A 90 -23.83 -30.80 69.19
C LEU A 90 -24.49 -29.61 68.48
N LYS A 91 -25.25 -28.77 69.22
CA LYS A 91 -25.89 -27.60 68.61
C LYS A 91 -24.89 -26.57 68.10
N VAL A 92 -23.77 -26.38 68.80
CA VAL A 92 -22.69 -25.50 68.34
C VAL A 92 -22.04 -26.07 67.07
N ALA A 93 -21.77 -27.38 67.04
CA ALA A 93 -21.21 -28.04 65.87
C ALA A 93 -22.14 -27.94 64.64
N GLU A 94 -23.45 -28.13 64.82
CA GLU A 94 -24.43 -27.93 63.75
C GLU A 94 -24.38 -26.51 63.16
N LEU A 95 -24.28 -25.48 64.00
CA LEU A 95 -24.19 -24.09 63.53
C LEU A 95 -22.88 -23.82 62.79
N GLN A 96 -21.77 -24.38 63.27
CA GLN A 96 -20.48 -24.27 62.59
C GLN A 96 -20.49 -24.95 61.22
N ILE A 97 -21.16 -26.11 61.09
CA ILE A 97 -21.32 -26.80 59.80
C ILE A 97 -22.09 -25.90 58.82
N ILE A 98 -23.20 -25.29 59.25
CA ILE A 98 -23.98 -24.37 58.40
C ILE A 98 -23.15 -23.16 57.96
N GLU A 99 -22.33 -22.59 58.85
CA GLU A 99 -21.46 -21.47 58.51
C GLU A 99 -20.37 -21.86 57.50
N LEU A 100 -19.79 -23.05 57.66
CA LEU A 100 -18.81 -23.59 56.72
C LEU A 100 -19.44 -23.88 55.36
N GLU A 101 -20.64 -24.46 55.30
CA GLU A 101 -21.40 -24.70 54.06
C GLU A 101 -21.64 -23.38 53.31
N ASN A 102 -22.09 -22.33 54.02
CA ASN A 102 -22.28 -21.00 53.44
C ASN A 102 -20.97 -20.39 52.91
N THR A 103 -19.85 -20.64 53.60
CA THR A 103 -18.53 -20.16 53.18
C THR A 103 -18.05 -20.89 51.93
N VAL A 104 -18.20 -22.21 51.88
CA VAL A 104 -17.88 -23.04 50.71
C VAL A 104 -18.72 -22.62 49.50
N ASP A 105 -20.01 -22.35 49.68
CA ASP A 105 -20.89 -21.86 48.61
C ASP A 105 -20.43 -20.50 48.06
N ARG A 106 -20.05 -19.58 48.94
CA ARG A 106 -19.52 -18.26 48.54
C ARG A 106 -18.21 -18.41 47.76
N GLN A 107 -17.29 -19.22 48.26
CA GLN A 107 -16.00 -19.48 47.61
C GLN A 107 -16.19 -20.17 46.26
N THR A 108 -17.11 -21.13 46.16
CA THR A 108 -17.43 -21.81 44.89
C THR A 108 -17.95 -20.84 43.83
N LYS A 109 -18.82 -19.90 44.22
CA LYS A 109 -19.29 -18.84 43.31
C LYS A 109 -18.16 -17.93 42.84
N GLU A 110 -17.25 -17.58 43.74
CA GLU A 110 -16.12 -16.71 43.43
C GLU A 110 -15.11 -17.40 42.50
N VAL A 111 -14.80 -18.68 42.72
CA VAL A 111 -13.96 -19.48 41.82
C VAL A 111 -14.57 -19.51 40.42
N ARG A 112 -15.87 -19.79 40.28
CA ARG A 112 -16.55 -19.79 38.97
C ARG A 112 -16.50 -18.42 38.27
N ARG A 113 -16.61 -17.32 39.04
CA ARG A 113 -16.49 -15.96 38.50
C ARG A 113 -15.07 -15.72 37.96
N LEU A 114 -14.06 -16.05 38.75
CA LEU A 114 -12.65 -15.89 38.37
C LEU A 114 -12.27 -16.77 37.18
N GLU A 115 -12.76 -18.00 37.10
CA GLU A 115 -12.56 -18.89 35.94
C GLU A 115 -13.12 -18.27 34.65
N LYS A 116 -14.32 -17.67 34.73
CA LYS A 116 -14.93 -16.99 33.59
C LYS A 116 -14.12 -15.76 33.17
N GLU A 117 -13.65 -14.97 34.13
CA GLU A 117 -12.81 -13.79 33.88
C GLU A 117 -11.46 -14.18 33.26
N ALA A 118 -10.81 -15.22 33.80
CA ALA A 118 -9.58 -15.77 33.24
C ALA A 118 -9.76 -16.27 31.81
N GLY A 119 -10.88 -16.96 31.52
CA GLY A 119 -11.23 -17.39 30.16
C GLY A 119 -11.40 -16.22 29.20
N SER A 120 -12.12 -15.17 29.61
CA SER A 120 -12.29 -13.95 28.81
C SER A 120 -10.96 -13.22 28.58
N ALA A 121 -10.12 -13.12 29.62
CA ALA A 121 -8.80 -12.49 29.52
C ALA A 121 -7.88 -13.27 28.55
N ALA A 122 -7.89 -14.60 28.60
CA ALA A 122 -7.13 -15.44 27.68
C ALA A 122 -7.54 -15.22 26.22
N GLN A 123 -8.85 -15.12 25.94
CA GLN A 123 -9.34 -14.80 24.60
C GLN A 123 -8.91 -13.40 24.13
N ALA A 124 -8.98 -12.39 25.01
CA ALA A 124 -8.51 -11.04 24.69
C ALA A 124 -7.01 -11.01 24.36
N VAL A 125 -6.18 -11.73 25.13
CA VAL A 125 -4.74 -11.85 24.85
C VAL A 125 -4.48 -12.51 23.49
N LEU A 126 -5.21 -13.57 23.13
CA LEU A 126 -5.09 -14.20 21.82
C LEU A 126 -5.48 -13.24 20.68
N ALA A 127 -6.56 -12.47 20.85
CA ALA A 127 -6.98 -11.47 19.88
C ALA A 127 -5.92 -10.37 19.70
N LEU A 128 -5.37 -9.84 20.80
CA LEU A 128 -4.29 -8.86 20.76
C LEU A 128 -3.03 -9.41 20.10
N LYS A 129 -2.66 -10.67 20.37
CA LYS A 129 -1.51 -11.31 19.73
C LYS A 129 -1.70 -11.41 18.21
N LYS A 130 -2.90 -11.77 17.75
CA LYS A 130 -3.23 -11.82 16.32
C LYS A 130 -3.19 -10.43 15.67
N ALA A 131 -3.75 -9.42 16.33
CA ALA A 131 -3.72 -8.04 15.84
C ALA A 131 -2.27 -7.52 15.73
N ASN A 132 -1.44 -7.80 16.73
CA ASN A 132 -0.04 -7.38 16.74
C ASN A 132 0.78 -8.04 15.61
N ALA A 133 0.53 -9.32 15.33
CA ALA A 133 1.14 -9.99 14.18
C ALA A 133 0.73 -9.32 12.85
N GLY A 134 -0.56 -9.01 12.68
CA GLY A 134 -1.03 -8.29 11.48
C GLY A 134 -0.41 -6.90 11.33
N LEU A 135 -0.26 -6.15 12.42
CA LEU A 135 0.43 -4.85 12.39
C LEU A 135 1.92 -4.98 12.06
N GLN A 136 2.59 -6.05 12.48
CA GLN A 136 3.99 -6.31 12.13
C GLN A 136 4.15 -6.61 10.64
N ASP A 137 3.22 -7.37 10.06
CA ASP A 137 3.19 -7.64 8.61
C ASP A 137 2.97 -6.34 7.82
N GLU A 138 2.01 -5.50 8.24
CA GLU A 138 1.74 -4.20 7.60
C GLU A 138 2.94 -3.24 7.69
N ILE A 139 3.64 -3.19 8.83
CA ILE A 139 4.87 -2.41 8.98
C ILE A 139 5.96 -2.91 8.02
N THR A 140 6.06 -4.22 7.83
CA THR A 140 7.07 -4.81 6.94
C THR A 140 6.78 -4.46 5.48
N ASP A 141 5.53 -4.60 5.04
CA ASP A 141 5.09 -4.22 3.71
C ASP A 141 5.28 -2.71 3.44
N LEU A 142 4.89 -1.85 4.39
CA LEU A 142 5.08 -0.40 4.25
C LEU A 142 6.55 0.00 4.16
N LYS A 143 7.45 -0.70 4.88
CA LYS A 143 8.90 -0.47 4.76
C LYS A 143 9.43 -0.85 3.38
N GLU A 144 8.97 -1.97 2.83
CA GLU A 144 9.34 -2.41 1.49
C GLU A 144 8.83 -1.42 0.43
N GLN A 145 7.56 -1.02 0.51
CA GLN A 145 6.99 0.00 -0.38
C GLN A 145 7.74 1.33 -0.31
N LEU A 146 8.13 1.78 0.88
CA LEU A 146 8.90 3.01 1.05
C LEU A 146 10.28 2.90 0.40
N SER A 147 10.99 1.78 0.63
CA SER A 147 12.29 1.54 0.02
C SER A 147 12.22 1.49 -1.51
N GLN A 148 11.18 0.86 -2.05
CA GLN A 148 10.95 0.80 -3.49
C GLN A 148 10.67 2.19 -4.06
N LYS A 149 9.77 2.96 -3.44
CA LYS A 149 9.48 4.34 -3.88
C LYS A 149 10.68 5.26 -3.82
N MET A 150 11.53 5.14 -2.79
CA MET A 150 12.78 5.90 -2.71
C MET A 150 13.72 5.54 -3.87
N THR A 151 13.88 4.26 -4.16
CA THR A 151 14.73 3.80 -5.27
C THR A 151 14.21 4.28 -6.62
N ASP A 152 12.89 4.20 -6.85
CA ASP A 152 12.25 4.66 -8.07
C ASP A 152 12.36 6.18 -8.25
N ALA A 153 12.13 6.94 -7.17
CA ALA A 153 12.27 8.40 -7.18
C ALA A 153 13.72 8.83 -7.47
N ASP A 154 14.69 8.20 -6.81
CA ASP A 154 16.12 8.47 -7.04
C ASP A 154 16.53 8.12 -8.47
N GLY A 155 16.08 6.97 -8.99
CA GLY A 155 16.32 6.56 -10.37
C GLY A 155 15.74 7.55 -11.38
N ALA A 156 14.47 7.95 -11.19
CA ALA A 156 13.80 8.92 -12.04
C ALA A 156 14.48 10.29 -12.00
N ALA A 157 14.85 10.77 -10.82
CA ALA A 157 15.56 12.04 -10.64
C ALA A 157 16.93 12.02 -11.34
N ARG A 158 17.72 10.96 -11.16
CA ARG A 158 19.03 10.79 -11.84
C ARG A 158 18.86 10.78 -13.36
N ASN A 159 17.89 10.03 -13.88
CA ASN A 159 17.61 9.98 -15.31
C ASN A 159 17.22 11.34 -15.87
N ARG A 160 16.39 12.11 -15.15
CA ARG A 160 15.99 13.45 -15.59
C ARG A 160 17.15 14.43 -15.58
N ILE A 161 18.02 14.36 -14.56
CA ILE A 161 19.24 15.18 -14.50
C ILE A 161 20.14 14.89 -15.70
N VAL A 162 20.38 13.62 -16.04
CA VAL A 162 21.20 13.23 -17.19
C VAL A 162 20.58 13.72 -18.51
N GLN A 163 19.26 13.62 -18.68
CA GLN A 163 18.59 14.17 -19.86
C GLN A 163 18.74 15.68 -19.97
N LEU A 164 18.49 16.41 -18.89
CA LEU A 164 18.62 17.87 -18.86
C LEU A 164 20.06 18.32 -19.13
N GLN A 165 21.07 17.58 -18.65
CA GLN A 165 22.47 17.84 -18.97
C GLN A 165 22.75 17.69 -20.47
N LYS A 166 22.25 16.62 -21.11
CA LYS A 166 22.40 16.43 -22.57
C LYS A 166 21.69 17.52 -23.37
N GLU A 167 20.48 17.91 -22.95
CA GLU A 167 19.73 19.01 -23.57
C GLU A 167 20.51 20.33 -23.45
N ALA A 168 21.05 20.63 -22.26
CA ALA A 168 21.86 21.83 -22.02
C ALA A 168 23.14 21.86 -22.85
N ASP A 169 23.86 20.74 -22.98
CA ASP A 169 25.06 20.65 -23.80
C ASP A 169 24.74 20.81 -25.29
N SER A 170 23.64 20.21 -25.77
CA SER A 170 23.17 20.37 -27.14
C SER A 170 22.82 21.83 -27.46
N LEU A 171 22.04 22.48 -26.58
CA LEU A 171 21.69 23.89 -26.73
C LEU A 171 22.93 24.79 -26.72
N LYS A 172 23.90 24.52 -25.84
CA LYS A 172 25.17 25.25 -25.80
C LYS A 172 25.96 25.11 -27.09
N GLN A 173 25.97 23.92 -27.72
CA GLN A 173 26.61 23.71 -29.01
C GLN A 173 25.88 24.45 -30.13
N GLN A 174 24.54 24.41 -30.17
CA GLN A 174 23.73 25.16 -31.13
C GLN A 174 23.98 26.67 -31.02
N MET A 175 24.03 27.21 -29.80
CA MET A 175 24.35 28.63 -29.58
C MET A 175 25.73 29.01 -30.12
N LYS A 176 26.74 28.15 -29.91
CA LYS A 176 28.09 28.38 -30.48
C LYS A 176 28.07 28.40 -32.00
N MET A 177 27.34 27.47 -32.63
CA MET A 177 27.21 27.43 -34.09
C MET A 177 26.50 28.69 -34.62
N MET A 178 25.36 29.05 -34.03
CA MET A 178 24.63 30.27 -34.42
C MET A 178 25.48 31.54 -34.24
N ALA A 179 26.29 31.62 -33.18
CA ALA A 179 27.20 32.74 -32.98
C ALA A 179 28.29 32.81 -34.07
N ALA A 180 28.83 31.66 -34.50
CA ALA A 180 29.80 31.58 -35.59
C ALA A 180 29.17 31.97 -36.94
N ASP A 181 27.95 31.49 -37.21
CA ASP A 181 27.20 31.83 -38.42
C ASP A 181 26.87 33.32 -38.48
N LEU A 182 26.46 33.91 -37.36
CA LEU A 182 26.22 35.36 -37.26
C LEU A 182 27.50 36.16 -37.53
N ALA A 183 28.63 35.77 -36.94
CA ALA A 183 29.92 36.42 -37.18
C ALA A 183 30.33 36.34 -38.66
N LYS A 184 30.07 35.21 -39.32
CA LYS A 184 30.30 35.05 -40.76
C LYS A 184 29.38 35.96 -41.58
N GLN A 185 28.08 35.98 -41.29
CA GLN A 185 27.13 36.86 -41.97
C GLN A 185 27.51 38.34 -41.83
N GLU A 186 27.96 38.77 -40.65
CA GLU A 186 28.45 40.13 -40.44
C GLU A 186 29.69 40.44 -41.29
N ALA A 187 30.63 39.49 -41.41
CA ALA A 187 31.82 39.65 -42.25
C ALA A 187 31.45 39.75 -43.75
N ASP A 188 30.56 38.88 -44.21
CA ASP A 188 30.06 38.86 -45.58
C ASP A 188 29.32 40.17 -45.91
N ALA A 189 28.45 40.64 -45.01
CA ALA A 189 27.75 41.93 -45.17
C ALA A 189 28.72 43.11 -45.23
N ARG A 190 29.79 43.11 -44.42
CA ARG A 190 30.84 44.14 -44.48
C ARG A 190 31.60 44.11 -45.80
N SER A 191 31.89 42.92 -46.34
CA SER A 191 32.55 42.78 -47.64
C SER A 191 31.65 43.29 -48.77
N ALA A 192 30.40 42.82 -48.81
CA ALA A 192 29.42 43.23 -49.80
C ALA A 192 29.21 44.75 -49.81
N ASN A 193 29.19 45.39 -48.62
CA ASN A 193 29.08 46.85 -48.52
C ASN A 193 30.32 47.58 -49.10
N LYS A 194 31.53 47.02 -48.93
CA LYS A 194 32.75 47.58 -49.56
C LYS A 194 32.69 47.46 -51.09
N ASP A 195 32.24 46.31 -51.59
CA ASP A 195 32.11 46.07 -53.03
C ASP A 195 31.04 46.98 -53.65
N LEU A 196 29.92 47.18 -52.98
CA LEU A 196 28.86 48.10 -53.40
C LEU A 196 29.37 49.55 -53.46
N LYS A 197 30.18 49.99 -52.47
CA LYS A 197 30.82 51.33 -52.53
C LYS A 197 31.78 51.46 -53.71
N ARG A 198 32.58 50.44 -54.01
CA ARG A 198 33.49 50.44 -55.16
C ARG A 198 32.72 50.48 -56.48
N ALA A 199 31.68 49.64 -56.62
CA ALA A 199 30.82 49.65 -57.80
C ALA A 199 30.16 51.01 -58.02
N ASN A 200 29.63 51.64 -56.97
CA ASN A 200 29.06 52.99 -57.05
C ASN A 200 30.10 54.04 -57.49
N ALA A 201 31.34 53.95 -57.00
CA ALA A 201 32.41 54.84 -57.46
C ALA A 201 32.72 54.64 -58.95
N THR A 202 32.82 53.39 -59.41
CA THR A 202 33.01 53.06 -60.83
C THR A 202 31.87 53.59 -61.70
N VAL A 203 30.61 53.42 -61.28
CA VAL A 203 29.44 53.96 -62.00
C VAL A 203 29.51 55.49 -62.07
N SER A 204 29.85 56.16 -60.97
CA SER A 204 30.04 57.62 -60.94
C SER A 204 31.14 58.07 -61.92
N ASP A 205 32.28 57.37 -61.97
CA ASP A 205 33.37 57.72 -62.88
C ASP A 205 33.01 57.45 -64.35
N GLN A 206 32.31 56.35 -64.63
CA GLN A 206 31.75 56.07 -65.96
C GLN A 206 30.74 57.14 -66.40
N ALA A 207 29.89 57.61 -65.49
CA ALA A 207 28.96 58.71 -65.78
C ALA A 207 29.71 59.99 -66.21
N LYS A 208 30.78 60.37 -65.49
CA LYS A 208 31.64 61.52 -65.88
C LYS A 208 32.33 61.30 -67.23
N GLN A 209 32.77 60.08 -67.51
CA GLN A 209 33.35 59.75 -68.81
C GLN A 209 32.32 59.88 -69.94
N MET A 210 31.09 59.40 -69.72
CA MET A 210 29.99 59.56 -70.67
C MET A 210 29.66 61.04 -70.91
N ASP A 211 29.61 61.87 -69.87
CA ASP A 211 29.42 63.32 -70.02
C ASP A 211 30.53 63.97 -70.85
N THR A 212 31.78 63.56 -70.60
CA THR A 212 32.95 64.05 -71.35
C THR A 212 32.89 63.63 -72.82
N LEU A 213 32.53 62.37 -73.09
CA LEU A 213 32.36 61.85 -74.44
C LEU A 213 31.22 62.54 -75.17
N ASN A 214 30.07 62.75 -74.51
CA ASN A 214 28.94 63.50 -75.06
C ASN A 214 29.33 64.94 -75.41
N ALA A 215 30.05 65.64 -74.52
CA ALA A 215 30.55 66.98 -74.81
C ALA A 215 31.49 67.00 -76.03
N ARG A 216 32.32 65.97 -76.18
CA ARG A 216 33.20 65.81 -77.34
C ARG A 216 32.43 65.51 -78.62
N ILE A 217 31.39 64.69 -78.58
CA ILE A 217 30.48 64.44 -79.72
C ILE A 217 29.85 65.75 -80.17
N VAL A 218 29.25 66.53 -79.26
CA VAL A 218 28.64 67.84 -79.57
C VAL A 218 29.67 68.79 -80.22
N ARG A 219 30.92 68.79 -79.74
CA ARG A 219 32.00 69.59 -80.35
C ARG A 219 32.34 69.10 -81.76
N LEU A 220 32.53 67.79 -81.94
CA LEU A 220 32.84 67.20 -83.25
C LEU A 220 31.69 67.41 -84.25
N GLU A 221 30.44 67.37 -83.81
CA GLU A 221 29.27 67.68 -84.65
C GLU A 221 29.28 69.14 -85.10
N LYS A 222 29.62 70.09 -84.21
CA LYS A 222 29.82 71.50 -84.60
C LYS A 222 30.96 71.69 -85.59
N GLU A 223 32.11 71.05 -85.35
CA GLU A 223 33.26 71.07 -86.26
C GLU A 223 32.87 70.49 -87.63
N ARG A 224 32.17 69.35 -87.67
CA ARG A 224 31.64 68.75 -88.90
C ARG A 224 30.67 69.69 -89.61
N ALA A 225 29.74 70.33 -88.89
CA ALA A 225 28.81 71.30 -89.48
C ALA A 225 29.54 72.51 -90.08
N SER A 226 30.56 73.02 -89.38
CA SER A 226 31.42 74.11 -89.88
C SER A 226 32.17 73.69 -91.14
N LEU A 227 32.82 72.52 -91.13
CA LEU A 227 33.52 71.98 -92.30
C LEU A 227 32.57 71.70 -93.46
N ALA A 228 31.37 71.19 -93.20
CA ALA A 228 30.35 70.97 -94.22
C ALA A 228 29.90 72.31 -94.84
N ALA A 229 29.69 73.35 -94.03
CA ALA A 229 29.41 74.70 -94.52
C ALA A 229 30.57 75.26 -95.34
N GLU A 230 31.82 75.06 -94.89
CA GLU A 230 33.01 75.46 -95.63
C GLU A 230 33.11 74.74 -96.98
N ILE A 231 32.87 73.43 -97.02
CA ILE A 231 32.78 72.65 -98.25
C ILE A 231 31.68 73.18 -99.16
N GLU A 232 30.49 73.48 -98.65
CA GLU A 232 29.41 74.05 -99.47
C GLU A 232 29.77 75.44 -100.00
N THR A 233 30.44 76.29 -99.22
CA THR A 233 30.95 77.58 -99.73
C THR A 233 32.04 77.38 -100.79
N LEU A 234 32.92 76.38 -100.63
CA LEU A 234 33.94 76.04 -101.62
C LEU A 234 33.32 75.44 -102.88
N LYS A 235 32.30 74.58 -102.76
CA LYS A 235 31.51 74.08 -103.90
C LYS A 235 30.78 75.20 -104.61
N ALA A 236 30.16 76.13 -103.89
CA ALA A 236 29.54 77.32 -104.47
C ALA A 236 30.56 78.21 -105.20
N LYS A 237 31.83 78.24 -104.74
CA LYS A 237 32.95 78.86 -105.48
C LYS A 237 33.40 78.05 -106.70
N ILE A 238 33.14 76.74 -106.72
CA ILE A 238 33.48 75.83 -107.82
C ILE A 238 32.36 75.76 -108.88
N VAL A 239 31.12 76.18 -108.57
CA VAL A 239 29.98 76.02 -109.49
C VAL A 239 29.43 77.36 -109.99
N THR A 240 29.99 77.79 -111.12
CA THR A 240 29.30 78.27 -112.34
C THR A 240 30.28 78.24 -113.53
N PRO A 241 29.93 77.68 -114.70
CA PRO A 241 29.47 76.32 -115.03
C PRO A 241 30.67 75.44 -115.54
N ASP A 242 30.61 74.10 -115.60
CA ASP A 242 30.15 73.38 -116.81
C ASP A 242 29.91 71.87 -116.58
N THR A 243 28.85 71.38 -117.24
CA THR A 243 28.53 70.00 -117.69
C THR A 243 28.33 68.80 -116.73
N THR A 244 27.08 68.29 -116.79
CA THR A 244 26.63 66.88 -117.01
C THR A 244 26.75 65.79 -115.92
N LYS A 245 25.59 65.53 -115.25
CA LYS A 245 24.83 64.25 -115.00
C LYS A 245 25.37 62.94 -115.63
N PRO A 246 24.96 61.69 -115.27
CA PRO A 246 24.33 61.00 -114.09
C PRO A 246 25.24 59.79 -113.63
N PRO A 247 24.87 58.70 -112.88
CA PRO A 247 23.55 58.19 -112.47
C PRO A 247 23.38 57.65 -111.03
N GLU A 248 22.10 57.52 -110.69
CA GLU A 248 21.52 56.78 -109.58
C GLU A 248 20.87 55.52 -110.16
N GLN A 249 21.15 54.34 -109.59
CA GLN A 249 20.41 53.09 -109.81
C GLN A 249 20.48 52.21 -108.54
N GLU A 250 19.37 52.16 -107.82
CA GLU A 250 18.88 50.96 -107.11
C GLU A 250 18.13 50.05 -108.12
N PRO A 251 17.51 48.92 -107.73
CA PRO A 251 17.93 47.76 -106.95
C PRO A 251 17.72 46.45 -107.77
N VAL A 252 18.15 45.28 -107.28
CA VAL A 252 17.76 43.99 -107.90
C VAL A 252 17.26 42.99 -106.87
N ASP A 253 15.99 42.64 -107.09
CA ASP A 253 15.15 41.59 -106.54
C ASP A 253 15.53 40.21 -107.13
N SER A 254 15.48 39.15 -106.32
CA SER A 254 15.26 37.74 -106.71
C SER A 254 15.42 36.86 -105.45
N GLY A 255 14.57 35.90 -105.12
CA GLY A 255 13.63 35.15 -105.95
C GLY A 255 13.92 33.67 -105.72
N SER A 256 13.02 32.98 -105.04
CA SER A 256 13.09 31.58 -104.59
C SER A 256 13.20 30.57 -105.74
N GLY A 257 14.43 30.28 -106.18
CA GLY A 257 14.76 29.17 -107.08
C GLY A 257 15.42 28.01 -106.34
N ARG A 258 15.20 26.79 -106.82
CA ARG A 258 15.88 25.55 -106.38
C ARG A 258 17.39 25.80 -106.33
N ARG A 259 18.02 25.57 -105.18
CA ARG A 259 19.43 25.91 -104.95
C ARG A 259 20.35 24.87 -105.57
N ASP A 260 21.50 25.31 -106.05
CA ASP A 260 22.51 24.42 -106.61
C ASP A 260 22.97 23.40 -105.54
N PRO A 261 22.82 22.08 -105.79
CA PRO A 261 23.15 21.03 -104.82
C PRO A 261 24.62 21.02 -104.40
N GLU A 262 25.54 21.46 -105.27
CA GLU A 262 26.96 21.52 -104.93
C GLU A 262 27.25 22.68 -103.97
N ALA A 263 26.70 23.87 -104.23
CA ALA A 263 26.76 25.01 -103.32
C ALA A 263 26.11 24.74 -101.95
N VAL A 264 24.98 24.03 -101.92
CA VAL A 264 24.29 23.65 -100.68
C VAL A 264 25.17 22.72 -99.83
N ARG A 265 25.78 21.69 -100.43
CA ARG A 265 26.63 20.76 -99.68
C ARG A 265 27.90 21.43 -99.16
N ALA A 266 28.52 22.30 -99.95
CA ALA A 266 29.67 23.08 -99.51
C ALA A 266 29.32 23.96 -98.30
N ALA A 267 28.23 24.72 -98.38
CA ALA A 267 27.81 25.62 -97.31
C ALA A 267 27.41 24.88 -96.01
N VAL A 268 26.87 23.66 -96.14
CA VAL A 268 26.45 22.86 -94.99
C VAL A 268 27.63 22.10 -94.34
N GLN A 269 28.67 21.73 -95.10
CA GLN A 269 29.87 21.10 -94.53
C GLN A 269 30.65 22.03 -93.60
N ASP A 270 30.66 23.33 -93.87
CA ASP A 270 31.34 24.34 -93.07
C ASP A 270 30.59 24.72 -91.77
N LEU A 271 29.43 24.10 -91.50
CA LEU A 271 28.64 24.37 -90.32
C LEU A 271 29.24 23.76 -89.04
N PRO A 272 29.48 24.57 -88.00
CA PRO A 272 29.91 24.06 -86.70
C PRO A 272 28.85 23.12 -86.11
N GLY A 273 29.22 21.83 -85.98
CA GLY A 273 28.34 20.81 -85.41
C GLY A 273 27.53 19.98 -86.42
N PHE A 274 27.62 20.27 -87.73
CA PHE A 274 26.95 19.46 -88.76
C PHE A 274 27.41 18.00 -88.76
N GLY A 275 28.71 17.77 -88.63
CA GLY A 275 29.28 16.42 -88.50
C GLY A 275 28.85 15.64 -87.24
N LYS A 276 28.12 16.27 -86.30
CA LYS A 276 27.58 15.61 -85.08
C LYS A 276 26.13 15.16 -85.24
N LEU A 277 25.46 15.52 -86.34
CA LEU A 277 24.14 15.00 -86.68
C LEU A 277 24.22 13.56 -87.19
N SER A 278 23.14 12.79 -87.06
CA SER A 278 23.01 11.49 -87.74
C SER A 278 22.93 11.67 -89.25
N ALA A 279 23.38 10.68 -90.03
CA ALA A 279 23.36 10.72 -91.49
C ALA A 279 21.97 11.10 -92.05
N ASP A 280 20.89 10.52 -91.52
CA ASP A 280 19.52 10.84 -91.94
C ASP A 280 19.15 12.32 -91.75
N LYS A 281 19.65 12.95 -90.69
CA LYS A 281 19.40 14.37 -90.40
C LYS A 281 20.25 15.29 -91.28
N GLN A 282 21.46 14.86 -91.61
CA GLN A 282 22.34 15.57 -92.54
C GLN A 282 21.72 15.58 -93.94
N ASP A 283 21.28 14.42 -94.42
CA ASP A 283 20.65 14.26 -95.73
C ASP A 283 19.33 15.03 -95.80
N ASN A 284 18.51 15.00 -94.74
CA ASN A 284 17.27 15.76 -94.70
C ASN A 284 17.51 17.28 -94.79
N LEU A 285 18.53 17.81 -94.09
CA LEU A 285 18.87 19.24 -94.15
C LEU A 285 19.32 19.66 -95.55
N VAL A 286 20.19 18.88 -96.18
CA VAL A 286 20.65 19.14 -97.55
C VAL A 286 19.47 19.09 -98.53
N ASN A 287 18.63 18.07 -98.45
CA ASN A 287 17.45 17.93 -99.31
C ASN A 287 16.43 19.08 -99.16
N MET A 288 16.23 19.63 -97.96
CA MET A 288 15.37 20.79 -97.75
C MET A 288 15.96 22.06 -98.38
N LEU A 289 17.25 22.29 -98.18
CA LEU A 289 17.94 23.47 -98.72
C LEU A 289 18.08 23.42 -100.25
N GLU A 290 18.33 22.23 -100.83
CA GLU A 290 18.33 21.99 -102.28
C GLU A 290 16.95 22.28 -102.90
N ARG A 291 15.86 21.94 -102.19
CA ARG A 291 14.49 22.26 -102.61
C ARG A 291 14.14 23.76 -102.54
N GLY A 292 15.05 24.59 -102.01
CA GLY A 292 14.87 26.03 -101.89
C GLY A 292 14.09 26.45 -100.64
N GLU A 293 13.96 25.59 -99.63
CA GLU A 293 13.32 25.94 -98.36
C GLU A 293 14.12 27.00 -97.58
N CYS A 294 13.43 27.73 -96.71
CA CYS A 294 14.04 28.77 -95.91
C CYS A 294 15.05 28.23 -94.91
N VAL A 295 16.23 28.87 -94.86
CA VAL A 295 17.37 28.41 -94.07
C VAL A 295 17.02 28.29 -92.58
N THR A 296 16.25 29.25 -92.07
CA THR A 296 15.70 29.27 -90.71
C THR A 296 14.85 28.03 -90.40
N ASP A 297 13.91 27.69 -91.28
CA ASP A 297 12.99 26.57 -91.11
C ASP A 297 13.69 25.23 -91.24
N SER A 298 14.57 25.09 -92.23
CA SER A 298 15.37 23.88 -92.44
C SER A 298 16.28 23.58 -91.24
N LEU A 299 16.91 24.61 -90.64
CA LEU A 299 17.72 24.45 -89.43
C LEU A 299 16.88 24.10 -88.21
N ARG A 300 15.70 24.70 -88.06
CA ARG A 300 14.78 24.42 -86.95
C ARG A 300 14.27 22.99 -87.00
N ALA A 301 13.90 22.50 -88.17
CA ALA A 301 13.44 21.12 -88.35
C ALA A 301 14.52 20.10 -88.00
N THR A 302 15.79 20.38 -88.31
CA THR A 302 16.90 19.43 -88.10
C THR A 302 17.49 19.49 -86.67
N TYR A 303 17.65 20.69 -86.09
CA TYR A 303 18.30 20.91 -84.79
C TYR A 303 17.35 21.23 -83.64
N GLY A 304 16.07 21.49 -83.91
CA GLY A 304 15.07 21.93 -82.91
C GLY A 304 15.23 23.40 -82.49
N ASN A 305 16.44 23.83 -82.14
CA ASN A 305 16.79 25.22 -81.85
C ASN A 305 17.83 25.73 -82.85
N VAL A 306 17.55 26.88 -83.49
CA VAL A 306 18.38 27.46 -84.55
C VAL A 306 19.59 28.19 -83.93
N PRO A 307 20.83 27.72 -84.12
CA PRO A 307 21.99 28.41 -83.58
C PRO A 307 22.30 29.65 -84.46
N ARG A 308 22.46 30.82 -83.81
CA ARG A 308 22.55 32.13 -84.49
C ARG A 308 23.71 32.26 -85.49
N VAL A 309 24.85 31.61 -85.20
CA VAL A 309 26.06 31.70 -86.03
C VAL A 309 25.93 30.87 -87.33
N PRO A 310 25.56 29.57 -87.27
CA PRO A 310 25.16 28.77 -88.44
C PRO A 310 24.14 29.45 -89.34
N LEU A 311 23.12 30.06 -88.75
CA LEU A 311 22.07 30.75 -89.51
C LEU A 311 22.63 31.90 -90.35
N ARG A 312 23.48 32.75 -89.75
CA ARG A 312 24.05 33.91 -90.44
C ARG A 312 24.96 33.49 -91.60
N ASN A 313 25.73 32.42 -91.42
CA ASN A 313 26.63 31.92 -92.46
C ASN A 313 25.85 31.33 -93.64
N LEU A 314 24.86 30.47 -93.38
CA LEU A 314 24.03 29.88 -94.42
C LEU A 314 23.18 30.91 -95.19
N ILE A 315 22.62 31.92 -94.51
CA ILE A 315 21.90 33.02 -95.19
C ILE A 315 22.82 33.77 -96.16
N ARG A 316 24.05 34.05 -95.73
CA ARG A 316 25.05 34.75 -96.54
C ARG A 316 25.50 33.91 -97.72
N ASP A 317 25.84 32.64 -97.48
CA ASP A 317 26.51 31.79 -98.47
C ASP A 317 25.51 31.19 -99.48
N LEU A 318 24.22 31.03 -99.11
CA LEU A 318 23.16 30.57 -100.01
C LEU A 318 22.25 31.69 -100.54
N ALA A 319 22.62 32.96 -100.30
CA ALA A 319 21.87 34.16 -100.68
C ALA A 319 20.36 34.05 -100.37
N SER A 320 20.03 33.53 -99.19
CA SER A 320 18.65 33.30 -98.78
C SER A 320 18.02 34.61 -98.31
N SER A 321 16.88 35.01 -98.88
CA SER A 321 16.10 36.18 -98.45
C SER A 321 15.13 35.88 -97.28
N CYS A 322 15.19 34.65 -96.76
CA CYS A 322 14.59 34.18 -95.52
C CYS A 322 15.63 33.48 -94.62
#